data_AF-A0A968JPC1-F1
#
_entry.id   AF-A0A968JPC1-F1
#
_cell.length_a   1.000
_cell.length_b   1.000
_cell.length_c   1.000
_cell.angle_alpha   90.00
_cell.angle_beta   90.00
_cell.angle_gamma   90.00
#
_symmetry.space_group_name_H-M   'P 1'
#
loop_
_entity.id
_entity.type
_entity.pdbx_description
1 polymer ?
#
loop_
_entity_poly.entity_id
_entity_poly.type
_entity_poly.pdbx_seq_one_letter_code
_entity_poly.pdbx_strand_id
1 'polypeptide(L)'
;MQKLILPLLWMCLCFTGNAQHHHCGTTDHKTKWLTQFQQRLEKGKLSKNLNERLNVPMTIHLLGSDDGRGYLSMTSLLDALCTLNQDFEEWNVQFFIQDILYVANERWNNHATFDIGREMVDANEIPNTLNIFLSVMPQGLVATPISILIIA
;
A
#
# COMPACT_ATOMS: atom_id res chain seq x y z
N MET A 1 56.45 -7.26 -14.37
CA MET A 1 55.31 -8.14 -14.02
C MET A 1 54.03 -7.31 -13.92
N GLN A 2 53.53 -6.79 -15.05
CA GLN A 2 52.39 -5.84 -15.07
C GLN A 2 51.62 -5.91 -16.40
N LYS A 3 51.35 -7.12 -16.90
CA LYS A 3 50.52 -7.31 -18.10
C LYS A 3 49.49 -8.45 -17.98
N LEU A 4 49.39 -9.08 -16.80
CA LEU A 4 48.53 -10.25 -16.57
C LEU A 4 47.42 -10.04 -15.51
N ILE A 5 47.18 -8.79 -15.07
CA ILE A 5 46.13 -8.47 -14.07
C ILE A 5 44.86 -7.92 -14.75
N LEU A 6 44.99 -7.41 -15.99
CA LEU A 6 43.90 -6.77 -16.70
C LEU A 6 42.79 -7.71 -17.25
N PRO A 7 43.04 -8.97 -17.65
CA PRO A 7 41.96 -9.82 -18.16
C PRO A 7 41.14 -10.50 -17.05
N LEU A 8 41.68 -10.56 -15.82
CA LEU A 8 40.98 -11.17 -14.67
C LEU A 8 39.87 -10.27 -14.11
N LEU A 9 40.04 -8.93 -14.22
CA LEU A 9 39.06 -7.95 -13.76
C LEU A 9 37.83 -7.84 -14.68
N TRP A 10 37.95 -8.24 -15.95
CA TRP A 10 36.88 -8.11 -16.94
C TRP A 10 35.91 -9.31 -16.93
N MET A 11 36.31 -10.45 -16.37
CA MET A 11 35.52 -11.69 -16.37
C MET A 11 34.56 -11.81 -15.17
N CYS A 12 34.59 -10.88 -14.21
CA CYS A 12 33.73 -10.92 -13.01
C CYS A 12 32.41 -10.13 -13.17
N LEU A 13 32.19 -9.46 -14.31
CA LEU A 13 31.06 -8.53 -14.52
C LEU A 13 29.79 -9.15 -15.12
N CYS A 14 29.69 -10.48 -15.23
CA CYS A 14 28.54 -11.14 -15.87
C CYS A 14 27.66 -12.00 -14.95
N PHE A 15 27.83 -11.96 -13.63
CA PHE A 15 26.96 -12.72 -12.74
C PHE A 15 25.65 -11.97 -12.40
N THR A 16 24.64 -12.30 -13.21
CA THR A 16 23.21 -12.46 -12.87
C THR A 16 22.45 -11.25 -12.31
N GLY A 17 21.83 -10.48 -13.21
CA GLY A 17 20.63 -9.72 -12.90
C GLY A 17 19.40 -10.63 -12.88
N ASN A 18 19.10 -11.25 -11.75
CA ASN A 18 17.77 -11.83 -11.54
C ASN A 18 16.81 -10.66 -11.26
N ALA A 19 16.08 -10.21 -12.27
CA ALA A 19 14.92 -9.37 -12.03
C ALA A 19 13.92 -10.23 -11.23
N GLN A 20 13.70 -9.87 -9.96
CA GLN A 20 12.77 -10.60 -9.10
C GLN A 20 11.39 -10.59 -9.76
N HIS A 21 10.88 -11.78 -10.09
CA HIS A 21 9.57 -11.98 -10.69
C HIS A 21 8.49 -11.81 -9.62
N HIS A 22 8.40 -10.61 -9.06
CA HIS A 22 7.32 -10.23 -8.16
C HIS A 22 6.19 -9.63 -8.98
N HIS A 23 4.98 -10.19 -8.83
CA HIS A 23 3.77 -9.55 -9.31
C HIS A 23 3.59 -8.22 -8.57
N CYS A 24 4.05 -7.15 -9.20
CA CYS A 24 3.74 -5.79 -8.78
C CYS A 24 2.31 -5.51 -9.24
N GLY A 25 1.46 -4.97 -8.36
CA GLY A 25 0.06 -4.63 -8.66
C GLY A 25 -0.12 -3.51 -9.70
N THR A 26 0.92 -3.14 -10.44
CA THR A 26 0.93 -2.12 -11.47
C THR A 26 1.19 -2.75 -12.84
N THR A 27 0.58 -2.18 -13.88
CA THR A 27 0.92 -2.52 -15.26
C THR A 27 2.29 -1.94 -15.63
N ASP A 28 2.96 -2.55 -16.60
CA ASP A 28 4.22 -2.07 -17.17
C ASP A 28 4.11 -0.70 -17.87
N HIS A 29 2.89 -0.22 -18.09
CA HIS A 29 2.58 1.06 -18.71
C HIS A 29 1.76 1.97 -17.80
N LYS A 30 1.94 3.28 -17.96
CA LYS A 30 1.11 4.31 -17.31
C LYS A 30 -0.28 4.35 -17.93
N THR A 31 -1.30 4.56 -17.10
CA THR A 31 -2.67 4.80 -17.59
C THR A 31 -2.76 6.14 -18.30
N LYS A 32 -3.69 6.26 -19.26
CA LYS A 32 -3.95 7.55 -19.96
C LYS A 32 -4.27 8.67 -18.99
N TRP A 33 -5.04 8.36 -17.93
CA TRP A 33 -5.35 9.31 -16.87
C TRP A 33 -4.08 9.81 -16.18
N LEU A 34 -3.19 8.91 -15.75
CA LEU A 34 -1.96 9.28 -15.05
C LEU A 34 -1.07 10.16 -15.92
N THR A 35 -0.92 9.82 -17.20
CA THR A 35 -0.18 10.64 -18.16
C THR A 35 -0.78 12.04 -18.32
N GLN A 36 -2.10 12.13 -18.46
CA GLN A 36 -2.79 13.42 -18.59
C GLN A 36 -2.69 14.26 -17.31
N PHE A 37 -2.80 13.63 -16.15
CA PHE A 37 -2.65 14.29 -14.85
C PHE A 37 -1.24 14.86 -14.68
N GLN A 38 -0.20 14.08 -14.95
CA GLN A 38 1.20 14.51 -14.89
C GLN A 38 1.48 15.69 -15.83
N GLN A 39 0.97 15.63 -17.07
CA GLN A 39 1.10 16.75 -18.02
C GLN A 39 0.38 18.03 -17.55
N ARG A 40 -0.74 17.91 -16.82
CA ARG A 40 -1.44 19.06 -16.24
C ARG A 40 -0.67 19.67 -15.07
N LEU A 41 0.00 18.84 -14.27
CA LEU A 41 0.91 19.28 -13.20
C LEU A 41 2.09 20.06 -13.78
N GLU A 42 2.79 19.51 -14.76
CA GLU A 42 3.95 20.14 -15.40
C GLU A 42 3.61 21.49 -16.04
N LYS A 43 2.40 21.61 -16.60
CA LYS A 43 1.92 22.84 -17.23
C LYS A 43 1.39 23.88 -16.22
N GLY A 44 1.52 23.64 -14.91
CA GLY A 44 1.04 24.54 -13.86
C GLY A 44 -0.47 24.76 -13.87
N LYS A 45 -1.24 23.89 -14.54
CA LYS A 45 -2.70 24.02 -14.70
C LYS A 45 -3.50 23.47 -13.51
N LEU A 46 -2.80 22.89 -12.54
CA LEU A 46 -3.35 22.46 -11.27
C LEU A 46 -2.84 23.41 -10.20
N SER A 47 -3.64 24.40 -9.84
CA SER A 47 -3.40 25.17 -8.63
C SER A 47 -3.74 24.24 -7.47
N LYS A 48 -2.74 23.84 -6.67
CA LYS A 48 -3.03 23.26 -5.36
C LYS A 48 -3.68 24.38 -4.56
N ASN A 49 -4.99 24.32 -4.34
CA ASN A 49 -5.62 25.13 -3.31
C ASN A 49 -5.13 24.59 -1.96
N LEU A 50 -3.89 24.91 -1.58
CA LEU A 50 -3.28 24.54 -0.30
C LEU A 50 -4.09 25.08 0.88
N ASN A 51 -4.95 26.07 0.63
CA ASN A 51 -5.82 26.69 1.63
C ASN A 51 -7.05 25.84 1.99
N GLU A 52 -7.40 24.82 1.19
CA GLU A 52 -8.55 23.95 1.45
C GLU A 52 -8.08 22.59 1.97
N ARG A 53 -8.68 22.16 3.08
CA ARG A 53 -8.37 20.87 3.69
C ARG A 53 -8.96 19.73 2.86
N LEU A 54 -8.11 18.81 2.41
CA LEU A 54 -8.54 17.60 1.72
C LEU A 54 -9.02 16.58 2.75
N ASN A 55 -10.33 16.37 2.85
CA ASN A 55 -10.89 15.33 3.69
C ASN A 55 -10.99 14.01 2.91
N VAL A 56 -10.36 12.96 3.42
CA VAL A 56 -10.30 11.64 2.78
C VAL A 56 -11.13 10.64 3.61
N PRO A 57 -12.29 10.18 3.11
CA PRO A 57 -13.04 9.11 3.75
C PRO A 57 -12.27 7.80 3.66
N MET A 58 -12.28 7.03 4.75
CA MET A 58 -11.67 5.70 4.79
C MET A 58 -12.66 4.65 5.27
N THR A 59 -12.68 3.50 4.60
CA THR A 59 -13.37 2.30 5.06
C THR A 59 -12.34 1.26 5.44
N ILE A 60 -12.36 0.89 6.71
CA ILE A 60 -11.37 0.00 7.31
C ILE A 60 -11.95 -1.39 7.44
N HIS A 61 -11.36 -2.35 6.74
CA HIS A 61 -11.68 -3.77 6.77
C HIS A 61 -10.74 -4.46 7.76
N LEU A 62 -11.25 -4.80 8.94
CA LEU A 62 -10.53 -5.57 9.95
C LEU A 62 -10.68 -7.05 9.64
N LEU A 63 -9.56 -7.68 9.27
CA LEU A 63 -9.49 -9.11 8.97
C LEU A 63 -9.28 -9.90 10.26
N GLY A 64 -9.98 -11.02 10.37
CA GLY A 64 -9.88 -11.92 11.51
C GLY A 64 -10.11 -13.38 11.11
N SER A 65 -9.94 -14.27 12.07
CA SER A 65 -10.17 -15.70 11.88
C SER A 65 -11.65 -16.01 11.66
N ASP A 66 -11.95 -17.19 11.11
CA ASP A 66 -13.32 -17.65 10.82
C ASP A 66 -14.24 -17.69 12.05
N ASP A 67 -13.67 -17.77 13.25
CA ASP A 67 -14.39 -17.74 14.52
C ASP A 67 -14.60 -16.31 15.08
N GLY A 68 -14.30 -15.27 14.30
CA GLY A 68 -14.50 -13.87 14.67
C GLY A 68 -13.51 -13.35 15.70
N ARG A 69 -12.28 -13.87 15.71
CA ARG A 69 -11.19 -13.43 16.60
C ARG A 69 -10.01 -12.87 15.79
N GLY A 70 -9.01 -12.36 16.51
CA GLY A 70 -7.76 -11.90 15.88
C GLY A 70 -7.83 -10.54 15.18
N TYR A 71 -8.94 -9.80 15.30
CA TYR A 71 -9.04 -8.44 14.78
C TYR A 71 -8.09 -7.47 15.49
N LEU A 72 -7.64 -6.45 14.77
CA LEU A 72 -6.92 -5.33 15.36
C LEU A 72 -7.78 -4.61 16.41
N SER A 73 -7.17 -4.20 17.52
CA SER A 73 -7.89 -3.46 18.56
C SER A 73 -8.29 -2.06 18.07
N MET A 74 -9.44 -1.56 18.55
CA MET A 74 -9.91 -0.21 18.23
C MET A 74 -8.92 0.86 18.69
N THR A 75 -8.31 0.68 19.86
CA THR A 75 -7.29 1.61 20.37
C THR A 75 -6.11 1.72 19.41
N SER A 76 -5.56 0.58 18.97
CA SER A 76 -4.46 0.56 18.00
C SER A 76 -4.85 1.18 16.66
N LEU A 77 -6.09 0.98 16.21
CA LEU A 77 -6.61 1.60 14.99
C LEU A 77 -6.69 3.12 15.12
N LEU A 78 -7.23 3.63 16.22
CA LEU A 78 -7.34 5.06 16.47
C LEU A 78 -5.97 5.72 16.66
N ASP A 79 -5.04 5.05 17.33
CA ASP A 79 -3.65 5.51 17.45
C ASP A 79 -2.99 5.63 16.06
N ALA A 80 -3.17 4.63 15.20
CA ALA A 80 -2.67 4.67 13.83
C ALA A 80 -3.31 5.79 13.00
N LEU A 81 -4.61 6.06 13.18
CA LEU A 81 -5.29 7.18 12.53
C LEU A 81 -4.76 8.53 13.01
N CYS A 82 -4.46 8.67 14.30
CA CYS A 82 -3.86 9.89 14.85
C CYS A 82 -2.48 10.12 14.24
N THR A 83 -1.63 9.10 14.18
CA THR A 83 -0.31 9.18 13.52
C THR A 83 -0.46 9.55 12.05
N LEU A 84 -1.37 8.89 11.32
CA LEU A 84 -1.61 9.18 9.91
C LEU A 84 -2.03 10.64 9.67
N ASN A 85 -2.90 11.20 10.51
CA ASN A 85 -3.30 12.60 10.39
C ASN A 85 -2.18 13.57 10.75
N GLN A 86 -1.37 13.24 11.75
CA GLN A 86 -0.21 14.05 12.12
C GLN A 86 0.84 14.09 11.00
N ASP A 87 1.14 12.94 10.40
CA ASP A 87 2.12 12.82 9.32
C ASP A 87 1.72 13.60 8.06
N PHE A 88 0.42 13.83 7.87
CA PHE A 88 -0.14 14.53 6.71
C PHE A 88 -0.67 15.94 7.02
N GLU A 89 -0.47 16.43 8.24
CA GLU A 89 -0.94 17.75 8.67
C GLU A 89 -0.32 18.87 7.82
N GLU A 90 0.98 18.79 7.52
CA GLU A 90 1.71 19.75 6.67
C GLU A 90 1.13 19.87 5.24
N TRP A 91 0.42 18.83 4.79
CA TRP A 91 -0.20 18.76 3.47
C TRP A 91 -1.69 19.13 3.48
N ASN A 92 -2.21 19.55 4.64
CA ASN A 92 -3.61 19.89 4.87
C ASN A 92 -4.56 18.76 4.43
N VAL A 93 -4.18 17.51 4.70
CA VAL A 93 -5.00 16.32 4.48
C VAL A 93 -5.52 15.81 5.82
N GLN A 94 -6.81 15.48 5.86
CA GLN A 94 -7.45 14.90 7.03
C GLN A 94 -8.14 13.60 6.63
N PHE A 95 -7.63 12.50 7.18
CA PHE A 95 -8.26 11.20 7.10
C PHE A 95 -9.31 11.05 8.19
N PHE A 96 -10.44 10.47 7.83
CA PHE A 96 -11.49 10.14 8.78
C PHE A 96 -12.09 8.77 8.48
N ILE A 97 -12.58 8.10 9.53
CA ILE A 97 -13.23 6.81 9.40
C ILE A 97 -14.66 7.07 8.93
N GLN A 98 -14.97 6.59 7.72
CA GLN A 98 -16.33 6.53 7.22
C GLN A 98 -17.04 5.28 7.76
N ASP A 99 -16.36 4.13 7.75
CA ASP A 99 -16.91 2.88 8.28
C ASP A 99 -15.80 1.89 8.70
N ILE A 100 -16.16 0.92 9.54
CA ILE A 100 -15.31 -0.19 9.98
C ILE A 100 -16.04 -1.51 9.76
N LEU A 101 -15.51 -2.35 8.87
CA LEU A 101 -16.08 -3.63 8.51
C LEU A 101 -15.23 -4.76 9.10
N TYR A 102 -15.87 -5.72 9.74
CA TYR A 102 -15.20 -6.91 10.29
C TYR A 102 -15.38 -8.07 9.31
N VAL A 103 -14.26 -8.61 8.83
CA VAL A 103 -14.24 -9.67 7.83
C VAL A 103 -13.62 -10.92 8.47
N ALA A 104 -14.48 -11.84 8.91
CA ALA A 104 -14.07 -13.16 9.43
C ALA A 104 -13.77 -14.09 8.25
N ASN A 105 -12.50 -14.24 7.91
CA ASN A 105 -12.07 -15.15 6.86
C ASN A 105 -10.60 -15.51 7.08
N GLU A 106 -10.33 -16.70 7.60
CA GLU A 106 -8.97 -17.18 7.91
C GLU A 106 -8.08 -17.18 6.66
N ARG A 107 -8.64 -17.53 5.49
CA ARG A 107 -7.91 -17.54 4.23
C ARG A 107 -7.48 -16.13 3.81
N TRP A 108 -8.31 -15.12 4.00
CA TRP A 108 -7.94 -13.72 3.71
C TRP A 108 -7.07 -13.11 4.81
N ASN A 109 -7.30 -13.48 6.07
CA ASN A 109 -6.52 -13.00 7.20
C ASN A 109 -5.08 -13.55 7.19
N ASN A 110 -4.88 -14.77 6.68
CA ASN A 110 -3.57 -15.43 6.63
C ASN A 110 -3.32 -15.99 5.22
N HIS A 111 -2.83 -15.14 4.33
CA HIS A 111 -2.48 -15.52 2.96
C HIS A 111 -1.01 -15.22 2.64
N ALA A 112 -0.39 -16.13 1.89
CA ALA A 112 0.99 -15.98 1.40
C ALA A 112 1.07 -15.43 -0.02
N THR A 113 -0.05 -15.41 -0.75
CA THR A 113 -0.07 -15.12 -2.19
C THR A 113 -0.91 -13.90 -2.51
N PHE A 114 -0.43 -13.08 -3.45
CA PHE A 114 -1.10 -11.89 -3.94
C PHE A 114 -2.54 -12.14 -4.43
N ASP A 115 -2.79 -13.26 -5.14
CA ASP A 115 -4.10 -13.54 -5.72
C ASP A 115 -5.22 -13.66 -4.68
N ILE A 116 -4.91 -14.21 -3.50
CA ILE A 116 -5.85 -14.29 -2.38
C ILE A 116 -6.14 -12.90 -1.82
N GLY A 117 -5.12 -12.05 -1.70
CA GLY A 117 -5.29 -10.65 -1.30
C GLY A 117 -6.09 -9.84 -2.32
N ARG A 118 -5.90 -10.09 -3.62
CA ARG A 118 -6.69 -9.45 -4.69
C ARG A 118 -8.15 -9.89 -4.63
N GLU A 119 -8.41 -11.18 -4.49
CA GLU A 119 -9.78 -11.69 -4.34
C GLU A 119 -10.51 -11.05 -3.14
N MET A 120 -9.83 -10.93 -2.00
CA MET A 120 -10.36 -10.24 -0.83
C MET A 120 -10.77 -8.80 -1.14
N VAL A 121 -9.94 -8.08 -1.90
CA VAL A 121 -10.20 -6.67 -2.19
C VAL A 121 -11.32 -6.53 -3.21
N ASP A 122 -11.28 -7.30 -4.30
CA ASP A 122 -12.33 -7.31 -5.32
C ASP A 122 -13.71 -7.66 -4.72
N ALA A 123 -13.74 -8.50 -3.67
CA ALA A 123 -14.97 -8.91 -3.00
C ALA A 123 -15.52 -7.89 -1.99
N ASN A 124 -14.69 -6.99 -1.46
CA ASN A 124 -15.06 -6.11 -0.34
C ASN A 124 -14.83 -4.62 -0.63
N GLU A 125 -14.42 -4.24 -1.83
CA GLU A 125 -14.19 -2.84 -2.16
C GLU A 125 -15.46 -1.98 -1.98
N ILE A 126 -15.31 -0.87 -1.27
CA ILE A 126 -16.35 0.15 -1.14
C ILE A 126 -15.98 1.33 -2.04
N PRO A 127 -16.85 1.74 -2.98
CA PRO A 127 -16.53 2.85 -3.87
C PRO A 127 -16.52 4.20 -3.13
N ASN A 128 -15.74 5.16 -3.65
CA ASN A 128 -15.64 6.55 -3.15
C ASN A 128 -15.07 6.70 -1.72
N THR A 129 -14.33 5.72 -1.25
CA THR A 129 -13.63 5.74 0.03
C THR A 129 -12.29 5.04 -0.12
N LEU A 130 -11.33 5.43 0.70
CA LEU A 130 -10.05 4.75 0.78
C LEU A 130 -10.26 3.43 1.52
N ASN A 131 -10.16 2.31 0.80
CA ASN A 131 -10.26 0.98 1.40
C ASN A 131 -8.94 0.60 2.06
N ILE A 132 -8.99 0.20 3.33
CA ILE A 132 -7.82 -0.20 4.12
C ILE A 132 -8.08 -1.57 4.71
N PHE A 133 -7.26 -2.56 4.37
CA PHE A 133 -7.38 -3.93 4.91
C PHE A 133 -6.30 -4.17 5.97
N LEU A 134 -6.71 -4.56 7.18
CA LEU A 134 -5.82 -4.74 8.33
C LEU A 134 -5.99 -6.14 8.92
N SER A 135 -4.92 -6.94 8.89
CA SER A 135 -4.81 -8.23 9.60
C SER A 135 -3.79 -8.15 10.73
N VAL A 136 -4.03 -8.85 11.83
CA VAL A 136 -3.02 -9.02 12.89
C VAL A 136 -2.17 -10.24 12.56
N MET A 137 -0.93 -10.03 12.11
CA MET A 137 -0.01 -11.16 11.92
C MET A 137 0.41 -11.75 13.27
N PRO A 138 0.45 -13.09 13.42
CA PRO A 138 0.90 -13.73 14.63
C PRO A 138 2.43 -13.76 14.69
N GLN A 139 3.09 -12.61 14.71
CA GLN A 139 4.49 -12.42 15.17
C GLN A 139 4.63 -10.94 15.58
N GLY A 140 4.88 -10.68 16.87
CA GLY A 140 4.97 -9.32 17.39
C GLY A 140 5.97 -8.43 16.64
N LEU A 141 5.60 -7.16 16.48
CA LEU A 141 6.52 -6.02 16.30
C LEU A 141 7.67 -6.25 15.29
N VAL A 142 7.33 -6.63 14.07
CA VAL A 142 8.13 -6.21 12.91
C VAL A 142 7.19 -5.40 12.03
N ALA A 143 7.48 -4.11 11.91
CA ALA A 143 6.93 -3.25 10.87
C ALA A 143 7.36 -3.80 9.50
N THR A 144 6.75 -4.91 9.08
CA THR A 144 6.53 -5.19 7.67
C THR A 144 5.23 -4.46 7.33
N PRO A 145 5.18 -3.82 6.15
CA PRO A 145 4.25 -2.73 5.91
C PRO A 145 2.86 -3.24 6.25
N ILE A 146 2.11 -2.45 7.03
CA ILE A 146 0.66 -2.51 6.93
C ILE A 146 0.41 -2.64 5.44
N SER A 147 -0.12 -3.78 5.00
CA SER A 147 -0.42 -3.98 3.59
C SER A 147 -1.67 -3.15 3.35
N ILE A 148 -1.49 -1.82 3.38
CA ILE A 148 -2.47 -0.85 2.96
C ILE A 148 -2.49 -1.02 1.45
N LEU A 149 -3.32 -1.96 0.99
CA LEU A 149 -3.71 -1.96 -0.40
C LEU A 149 -4.65 -0.77 -0.59
N ILE A 150 -4.05 0.40 -0.81
CA ILE A 150 -4.75 1.59 -1.26
C ILE A 150 -5.13 1.32 -2.72
N ILE A 151 -6.38 0.91 -2.96
CA ILE A 151 -6.98 1.05 -4.28
C ILE A 151 -7.78 2.35 -4.28
N ALA A 152 -7.42 3.23 -5.22
CA ALA A 152 -8.12 4.46 -5.55
C ALA A 152 -8.55 4.41 -7.02
#